data_AF-A0A938R9M9-F1
#
_entry.id   AF-A0A938R9M9-F1
#
_cell.length_a   1.000
_cell.length_b   1.000
_cell.length_c   1.000
_cell.angle_alpha   90.00
_cell.angle_beta   90.00
_cell.angle_gamma   90.00
#
_symmetry.space_group_name_H-M   'P 1'
#
loop_
_entity.id
_entity.type
_entity.pdbx_description
1 polymer ?
#
loop_
_entity_poly.entity_id
_entity_poly.type
_entity_poly.pdbx_seq_one_letter_code
_entity_poly.pdbx_strand_id
1 'polypeptide(L)'
;MERKKYMLRDRSLLEVVQGLLHSQVVFQDIFKKYRKGKLCFADIENWVDDRGQSPLYNLKEQSHSLFRNKGKEPFHKNESLLDLVIGSIFHEAIKLRENIYQLEIYRPKYLNYRLHAGKSSYERDYSQRFERIIAKAEQGVLLGISEMRSLFQDAMEQLIDLFKQNLKNPYLVRFLLEHHSLLKKIYGPQRGKAIFSLIFERGLQEAYDRAGRSYLLSGHYDLSSHYFSKALKLDPSHPELRFLVYFSLGMNAYYNNIYVKTLSLWRNLISLKVKKNFKKRYVKQLEEVCRKVASELNEEGKHHLSQKAQSLADQIKKMLG
;
A
#
# COMPACT_ATOMS: atom_id res chain seq x y z
N MET A 1 -8.37 2.24 -24.80
CA MET A 1 -8.10 0.82 -24.43
C MET A 1 -6.89 0.70 -23.51
N GLU A 2 -5.75 1.32 -23.85
CA GLU A 2 -4.52 1.30 -23.04
C GLU A 2 -4.66 1.91 -21.64
N ARG A 3 -5.27 3.09 -21.50
CA ARG A 3 -5.46 3.74 -20.19
C ARG A 3 -6.24 2.88 -19.18
N LYS A 4 -7.22 2.12 -19.66
CA LYS A 4 -8.00 1.17 -18.83
C LYS A 4 -7.16 -0.05 -18.44
N LYS A 5 -6.32 -0.56 -19.36
CA LYS A 5 -5.34 -1.64 -19.10
C LYS A 5 -4.33 -1.23 -18.02
N TYR A 6 -3.77 -0.02 -18.09
CA TYR A 6 -2.84 0.50 -17.07
C TYR A 6 -3.49 0.66 -15.70
N MET A 7 -4.72 1.18 -15.63
CA MET A 7 -5.44 1.30 -14.36
C MET A 7 -5.75 -0.06 -13.71
N LEU A 8 -6.08 -1.07 -14.51
CA LEU A 8 -6.31 -2.43 -14.00
C LEU A 8 -5.01 -3.03 -13.45
N ARG A 9 -3.90 -2.90 -14.18
CA ARG A 9 -2.58 -3.35 -13.73
C ARG A 9 -2.16 -2.66 -12.43
N ASP A 10 -2.30 -1.35 -12.36
CA ASP A 10 -1.96 -0.57 -11.17
C ASP A 10 -2.76 -1.04 -9.95
N ARG A 11 -4.04 -1.35 -10.12
CA ARG A 11 -4.87 -1.91 -9.05
C ARG A 11 -4.38 -3.29 -8.61
N SER A 12 -4.15 -4.20 -9.55
CA SER A 12 -3.65 -5.54 -9.25
C SER A 12 -2.29 -5.51 -8.55
N LEU A 13 -1.42 -4.56 -8.92
CA LEU A 13 -0.16 -4.33 -8.22
C LEU A 13 -0.38 -3.98 -6.75
N LEU A 14 -1.34 -3.10 -6.44
CA LEU A 14 -1.66 -2.75 -5.06
C LEU A 14 -2.23 -3.94 -4.28
N GLU A 15 -3.05 -4.77 -4.92
CA GLU A 15 -3.60 -5.99 -4.30
C GLU A 15 -2.48 -6.98 -3.93
N VAL A 16 -1.51 -7.20 -4.83
CA VAL A 16 -0.33 -8.03 -4.56
C VAL A 16 0.53 -7.44 -3.44
N VAL A 17 0.83 -6.14 -3.49
CA VAL A 17 1.61 -5.45 -2.44
C VAL A 17 0.90 -5.57 -1.09
N GLN A 18 -0.40 -5.32 -1.05
CA GLN A 18 -1.20 -5.41 0.17
C GLN A 18 -1.22 -6.84 0.72
N GLY A 19 -1.44 -7.85 -0.13
CA GLY A 19 -1.42 -9.25 0.26
C GLY A 19 -0.07 -9.69 0.81
N LEU A 20 1.03 -9.24 0.20
CA LEU A 20 2.39 -9.55 0.66
C LEU A 20 2.71 -8.89 2.01
N LEU A 21 2.35 -7.62 2.20
CA LEU A 21 2.54 -6.92 3.48
C LEU A 21 1.74 -7.59 4.62
N HIS A 22 0.50 -7.99 4.37
CA HIS A 22 -0.29 -8.72 5.35
C HIS A 22 0.29 -10.11 5.63
N SER A 23 0.75 -10.83 4.61
CA SER A 23 1.39 -12.14 4.78
C SER A 23 2.65 -12.05 5.62
N GLN A 24 3.44 -10.98 5.45
CA GLN A 24 4.61 -10.72 6.31
C GLN A 24 4.21 -10.48 7.78
N VAL A 25 3.10 -9.77 8.02
CA VAL A 25 2.60 -9.58 9.39
C VAL A 25 2.16 -10.91 10.02
N VAL A 26 1.42 -11.74 9.27
CA VAL A 26 1.00 -13.06 9.74
C VAL A 26 2.23 -13.93 10.04
N PHE A 27 3.23 -13.92 9.17
CA PHE A 27 4.48 -14.64 9.40
C PHE A 27 5.25 -14.15 10.63
N GLN A 28 5.29 -12.83 10.90
CA GLN A 28 5.90 -12.30 12.13
C GLN A 28 5.22 -12.85 13.39
N ASP A 29 3.89 -13.00 13.37
CA ASP A 29 3.14 -13.57 14.49
C ASP A 29 3.39 -15.08 14.64
N ILE A 30 3.43 -15.83 13.52
CA ILE A 30 3.84 -17.25 13.48
C ILE A 30 5.24 -17.43 14.07
N PHE A 31 6.21 -16.63 13.60
CA PHE A 31 7.58 -16.67 14.08
C PHE A 31 7.67 -16.38 15.58
N LYS A 32 6.89 -15.43 16.09
CA LYS A 32 6.82 -15.10 17.52
C LYS A 32 6.25 -16.26 18.34
N LYS A 33 5.23 -16.97 17.85
CA LYS A 33 4.66 -18.16 18.50
C LYS A 33 5.65 -19.32 18.49
N TYR A 34 6.33 -19.54 17.36
CA TYR A 34 7.40 -20.53 17.22
C TYR A 34 8.52 -20.30 18.25
N ARG A 35 9.03 -19.06 18.36
CA ARG A 35 10.07 -18.69 19.33
C ARG A 35 9.67 -18.92 20.79
N LYS A 36 8.38 -18.98 21.09
CA LYS A 36 7.83 -19.25 22.42
C LYS A 36 7.47 -20.72 22.63
N GLY A 37 7.67 -21.59 21.64
CA GLY A 37 7.22 -22.98 21.69
C GLY A 37 5.69 -23.12 21.70
N LYS A 38 4.96 -22.13 21.18
CA LYS A 38 3.49 -22.06 21.20
C LYS A 38 2.86 -22.09 19.82
N LEU A 39 3.63 -22.42 18.79
CA LEU A 39 3.10 -22.54 17.43
C LEU A 39 2.28 -23.82 17.33
N CYS A 40 1.03 -23.71 16.89
CA CYS A 40 0.16 -24.84 16.61
C CYS A 40 -0.35 -24.83 15.17
N PHE A 41 -0.98 -25.93 14.76
CA PHE A 41 -1.53 -26.12 13.42
C PHE A 41 -2.57 -25.06 13.07
N ALA A 42 -3.44 -24.72 14.02
CA ALA A 42 -4.48 -23.68 13.86
C ALA A 42 -3.90 -22.29 13.52
N ASP A 43 -2.65 -22.03 13.89
CA ASP A 43 -1.98 -20.76 13.56
C ASP A 43 -1.63 -20.63 12.07
N ILE A 44 -1.58 -21.75 11.33
CA ILE A 44 -1.12 -21.83 9.95
C ILE A 44 -2.22 -22.31 8.99
N GLU A 45 -3.13 -23.16 9.46
CA GLU A 45 -4.16 -23.81 8.61
C GLU A 45 -5.01 -22.81 7.81
N ASN A 46 -5.31 -21.64 8.41
CA ASN A 46 -6.14 -20.60 7.78
C ASN A 46 -5.32 -19.63 6.92
N TRP A 47 -3.99 -19.64 7.07
CA TRP A 47 -3.09 -18.76 6.33
C TRP A 47 -2.67 -19.37 4.99
N VAL A 48 -2.52 -20.69 4.93
CA VAL A 48 -2.09 -21.40 3.73
C VAL A 48 -2.85 -22.71 3.51
N ASP A 49 -3.35 -22.88 2.29
CA ASP A 49 -3.98 -24.11 1.84
C ASP A 49 -3.73 -24.49 0.39
N ASP A 50 -4.00 -25.76 0.12
CA ASP A 50 -4.00 -26.44 -1.16
C ASP A 50 -5.39 -26.49 -1.82
N ARG A 51 -6.44 -26.00 -1.13
CA ARG A 51 -7.83 -25.95 -1.60
C ARG A 51 -8.16 -24.68 -2.37
N GLY A 52 -7.24 -23.72 -2.40
CA GLY A 52 -7.35 -22.48 -3.15
C GLY A 52 -8.13 -21.37 -2.44
N GLN A 53 -8.28 -21.44 -1.12
CA GLN A 53 -9.10 -20.49 -0.36
C GLN A 53 -8.28 -19.58 0.55
N SER A 54 -7.05 -19.98 0.87
CA SER A 54 -6.20 -19.26 1.82
C SER A 54 -5.70 -17.91 1.30
N PRO A 55 -5.43 -16.95 2.21
CA PRO A 55 -4.82 -15.68 1.84
C PRO A 55 -3.51 -15.83 1.06
N LEU A 56 -2.65 -16.79 1.43
CA LEU A 56 -1.35 -16.97 0.78
C LEU A 56 -1.49 -17.61 -0.62
N TYR A 57 -2.46 -18.51 -0.81
CA TYR A 57 -2.81 -19.02 -2.14
C TYR A 57 -3.29 -17.89 -3.05
N ASN A 58 -4.20 -17.05 -2.56
CA ASN A 58 -4.73 -15.92 -3.33
C ASN A 58 -3.62 -14.93 -3.71
N LEU A 59 -2.70 -14.63 -2.79
CA LEU A 59 -1.53 -13.78 -3.08
C LEU A 59 -0.67 -14.37 -4.21
N LYS A 60 -0.37 -15.67 -4.13
CA LYS A 60 0.40 -16.39 -5.16
C LYS A 60 -0.28 -16.33 -6.52
N GLU A 61 -1.58 -16.61 -6.60
CA GLU A 61 -2.31 -16.57 -7.87
C GLU A 61 -2.42 -15.14 -8.44
N GLN A 62 -2.63 -14.13 -7.60
CA GLN A 62 -2.61 -12.73 -8.01
C GLN A 62 -1.24 -12.32 -8.55
N SER A 63 -0.16 -12.72 -7.86
CA SER A 63 1.22 -12.50 -8.31
C SER A 63 1.47 -13.14 -9.67
N HIS A 64 1.12 -14.42 -9.82
CA HIS A 64 1.27 -15.16 -11.06
C HIS A 64 0.52 -14.46 -12.21
N SER A 65 -0.74 -14.09 -11.97
CA SER A 65 -1.57 -13.41 -12.98
C SER A 65 -1.02 -12.05 -13.39
N LEU A 66 -0.36 -11.33 -12.48
CA LEU A 66 0.16 -9.98 -12.73
C LEU A 66 1.53 -10.00 -13.41
N PHE A 67 2.44 -10.86 -12.94
CA PHE A 67 3.85 -10.82 -13.31
C PHE A 67 4.24 -11.87 -14.36
N ARG A 68 3.49 -12.96 -14.51
CA ARG A 68 3.72 -13.97 -15.56
C ARG A 68 2.97 -13.57 -16.83
N ASN A 69 3.56 -12.69 -17.62
CA ASN A 69 2.99 -12.32 -18.91
C ASN A 69 3.18 -13.42 -19.96
N LYS A 70 2.08 -13.77 -20.66
CA LYS A 70 2.04 -14.68 -21.82
C LYS A 70 2.35 -13.98 -23.17
N GLY A 71 3.04 -12.82 -23.19
CA GLY A 71 3.28 -12.06 -24.44
C GLY A 71 4.24 -10.85 -24.36
N LYS A 72 4.66 -10.40 -25.55
CA LYS A 72 5.79 -9.53 -26.00
C LYS A 72 6.07 -8.17 -25.31
N GLU A 73 5.62 -7.89 -24.08
CA GLU A 73 6.04 -6.67 -23.36
C GLU A 73 7.40 -6.89 -22.64
N PRO A 74 8.24 -5.84 -22.50
CA PRO A 74 9.56 -5.98 -21.91
C PRO A 74 9.47 -6.48 -20.48
N PHE A 75 10.18 -7.59 -20.25
CA PHE A 75 10.23 -8.32 -18.99
C PHE A 75 10.87 -7.47 -17.88
N HIS A 76 10.10 -7.05 -16.88
CA HIS A 76 10.66 -6.41 -15.69
C HIS A 76 11.25 -7.49 -14.77
N LYS A 77 12.58 -7.65 -14.80
CA LYS A 77 13.29 -8.69 -14.04
C LYS A 77 12.92 -8.72 -12.56
N ASN A 78 12.72 -7.57 -11.93
CA ASN A 78 12.37 -7.47 -10.51
C ASN A 78 10.97 -7.99 -10.20
N GLU A 79 10.01 -7.80 -11.11
CA GLU A 79 8.64 -8.29 -10.96
C GLU A 79 8.60 -9.82 -11.07
N SER A 80 9.34 -10.38 -12.02
CA SER A 80 9.48 -11.84 -12.13
C SER A 80 10.20 -12.44 -10.93
N LEU A 81 11.21 -11.77 -10.37
CA LEU A 81 11.89 -12.26 -9.18
C LEU A 81 10.96 -12.25 -7.98
N LEU A 82 10.20 -11.18 -7.78
CA LEU A 82 9.22 -11.08 -6.70
C LEU A 82 8.16 -12.18 -6.81
N ASP A 83 7.71 -12.48 -8.03
CA ASP A 83 6.79 -13.59 -8.29
C ASP A 83 7.35 -14.95 -7.85
N LEU A 84 8.61 -15.23 -8.18
CA LEU A 84 9.29 -16.44 -7.74
C LEU A 84 9.39 -16.50 -6.21
N VAL A 85 9.76 -15.40 -5.56
CA VAL A 85 9.84 -15.34 -4.09
C VAL A 85 8.47 -15.59 -3.44
N ILE A 86 7.39 -14.97 -3.95
CA ILE A 86 6.03 -15.20 -3.46
C ILE A 86 5.63 -16.68 -3.62
N GLY A 87 5.93 -17.28 -4.78
CA GLY A 87 5.71 -18.71 -5.02
C GLY A 87 6.48 -19.59 -4.04
N SER A 88 7.76 -19.29 -3.79
CA SER A 88 8.58 -20.01 -2.81
C SER A 88 8.03 -19.89 -1.39
N ILE A 89 7.60 -18.70 -0.97
CA ILE A 89 6.96 -18.49 0.35
C ILE A 89 5.73 -19.39 0.49
N PHE A 90 4.88 -19.45 -0.54
CA PHE A 90 3.71 -20.32 -0.53
C PHE A 90 4.09 -21.80 -0.36
N HIS A 91 5.08 -22.29 -1.11
CA HIS A 91 5.50 -23.68 -1.03
C HIS A 91 6.15 -24.03 0.32
N GLU A 92 6.96 -23.13 0.89
CA GLU A 92 7.51 -23.34 2.23
C GLU A 92 6.43 -23.32 3.31
N ALA A 93 5.42 -22.46 3.18
CA ALA A 93 4.31 -22.40 4.12
C ALA A 93 3.47 -23.70 4.09
N ILE A 94 3.22 -24.27 2.90
CA ILE A 94 2.57 -25.59 2.76
C ILE A 94 3.40 -26.67 3.46
N LYS A 95 4.72 -26.73 3.19
CA LYS A 95 5.61 -27.70 3.84
C LYS A 95 5.61 -27.56 5.36
N LEU A 96 5.67 -26.32 5.87
CA LEU A 96 5.61 -26.05 7.30
C LEU A 96 4.29 -26.53 7.91
N ARG A 97 3.16 -26.24 7.26
CA ARG A 97 1.82 -26.66 7.69
C ARG A 97 1.77 -28.18 7.87
N GLU A 98 2.25 -28.93 6.88
CA GLU A 98 2.26 -30.41 6.93
C GLU A 98 3.14 -30.94 8.05
N ASN A 99 4.33 -30.36 8.26
CA ASN A 99 5.21 -30.77 9.35
C ASN A 99 4.57 -30.53 10.73
N ILE A 100 3.90 -29.39 10.93
CA ILE A 100 3.20 -29.10 12.19
C ILE A 100 2.01 -30.03 12.39
N TYR A 101 1.26 -30.34 11.32
CA TYR A 101 0.19 -31.33 11.39
C TYR A 101 0.70 -32.70 11.85
N GLN A 102 1.86 -33.14 11.33
CA GLN A 102 2.49 -34.39 11.78
C GLN A 102 2.85 -34.37 13.26
N LEU A 103 3.38 -33.25 13.76
CA LEU A 103 3.78 -33.12 15.16
C LEU A 103 2.61 -32.96 16.12
N GLU A 104 1.53 -32.30 15.71
CA GLU A 104 0.39 -32.02 16.59
C GLU A 104 -0.65 -33.13 16.58
N ILE A 105 -0.89 -33.75 15.41
CA ILE A 105 -1.98 -34.71 15.23
C ILE A 105 -1.47 -36.15 15.21
N TYR A 106 -0.40 -36.44 14.46
CA TYR A 106 0.08 -37.82 14.31
C TYR A 106 1.01 -38.26 15.44
N ARG A 107 1.92 -37.41 15.92
CA ARG A 107 2.86 -37.77 17.02
C ARG A 107 2.13 -38.24 18.28
N PRO A 108 1.09 -37.56 18.82
CA PRO A 108 0.41 -38.05 20.03
C PRO A 108 -0.26 -39.41 19.82
N LYS A 109 -0.86 -39.65 18.65
CA LYS A 109 -1.48 -40.94 18.29
C LYS A 109 -0.42 -42.05 18.26
N TYR A 110 0.73 -41.78 17.68
CA TYR A 110 1.86 -42.71 17.66
C TYR A 110 2.40 -43.00 19.06
N LEU A 111 2.60 -41.97 19.89
CA LEU A 111 3.08 -42.14 21.26
C LEU A 111 2.12 -42.98 22.10
N ASN A 112 0.80 -42.80 21.93
CA ASN A 112 -0.21 -43.61 22.59
C ASN A 112 -0.18 -45.08 22.11
N TYR A 113 -0.08 -45.29 20.80
CA TYR A 113 0.09 -46.63 20.23
C TYR A 113 1.33 -47.33 20.82
N ARG A 114 2.46 -46.62 20.91
CA ARG A 114 3.73 -47.14 21.44
C ARG A 114 3.63 -47.61 22.90
N LEU A 115 2.74 -47.02 23.70
CA LEU A 115 2.49 -47.47 25.09
C LEU A 115 1.81 -48.85 25.16
N HIS A 116 1.06 -49.22 24.12
CA HIS A 116 0.21 -50.42 24.11
C HIS A 116 0.66 -51.47 23.06
N ALA A 117 1.65 -51.15 22.24
CA ALA A 117 2.11 -52.01 21.15
C ALA A 117 2.80 -53.28 21.67
N GLY A 118 2.62 -54.40 20.94
CA GLY A 118 3.30 -55.67 21.21
C GLY A 118 4.80 -55.62 20.91
N LYS A 119 5.51 -56.72 21.23
CA LYS A 119 6.96 -56.87 21.00
C LYS A 119 7.30 -57.50 19.64
N SER A 120 6.36 -57.60 18.71
CA SER A 120 6.63 -58.24 17.42
C SER A 120 7.73 -57.49 16.65
N SER A 121 8.43 -58.19 15.75
CA SER A 121 9.46 -57.57 14.89
C SER A 121 8.84 -56.52 13.96
N TYR A 122 7.62 -56.76 13.49
CA TYR A 122 6.85 -55.85 12.63
C TYR A 122 6.54 -54.51 13.35
N GLU A 123 6.02 -54.56 14.58
CA GLU A 123 5.69 -53.36 15.36
C GLU A 123 6.95 -52.55 15.72
N ARG A 124 8.09 -53.22 15.93
CA ARG A 124 9.38 -52.56 16.16
C ARG A 124 9.90 -51.81 14.93
N ASP A 125 9.86 -52.42 13.74
CA ASP A 125 10.29 -51.75 12.51
C ASP A 125 9.43 -50.52 12.20
N TYR A 126 8.10 -50.65 12.31
CA TYR A 126 7.18 -49.53 12.12
C TYR A 126 7.39 -48.41 13.15
N SER A 127 7.65 -48.76 14.41
CA SER A 127 7.97 -47.78 15.45
C SER A 127 9.20 -46.95 15.08
N GLN A 128 10.28 -47.59 14.62
CA GLN A 128 11.48 -46.86 14.18
C GLN A 128 11.21 -45.94 12.97
N ARG A 129 10.34 -46.36 12.04
CA ARG A 129 9.95 -45.51 10.90
C ARG A 129 9.19 -44.26 11.36
N PHE A 130 8.26 -44.40 12.32
CA PHE A 130 7.53 -43.26 12.87
C PHE A 130 8.44 -42.28 13.60
N GLU A 131 9.39 -42.76 14.40
CA GLU A 131 10.39 -41.89 15.04
C GLU A 131 11.19 -41.08 14.02
N ARG A 132 11.59 -41.71 12.90
CA ARG A 132 12.27 -41.00 11.80
C ARG A 132 11.37 -39.95 11.14
N ILE A 133 10.08 -40.22 10.95
CA ILE A 133 9.12 -39.27 10.37
C ILE A 133 8.97 -38.06 11.29
N ILE A 134 8.79 -38.32 12.59
CA ILE A 134 8.67 -37.28 13.62
C ILE A 134 9.93 -36.41 13.68
N ALA A 135 11.12 -37.01 13.72
CA ALA A 135 12.38 -36.28 13.73
C ALA A 135 12.56 -35.42 12.45
N LYS A 136 12.16 -35.95 11.29
CA LYS A 136 12.15 -35.18 10.03
C LYS A 136 11.16 -34.02 10.07
N ALA A 137 9.98 -34.20 10.65
CA ALA A 137 8.99 -33.13 10.81
C ALA A 137 9.52 -32.03 11.75
N GLU A 138 10.17 -32.37 12.86
CA GLU A 138 10.81 -31.40 13.75
C GLU A 138 11.88 -30.59 13.01
N GLN A 139 12.79 -31.27 12.31
CA GLN A 139 13.81 -30.62 11.45
C GLN A 139 13.15 -29.72 10.39
N GLY A 140 12.07 -30.21 9.77
CA GLY A 140 11.33 -29.50 8.73
C GLY A 140 10.66 -28.22 9.24
N VAL A 141 10.18 -28.19 10.48
CA VAL A 141 9.68 -26.96 11.12
C VAL A 141 10.81 -25.94 11.28
N LEU A 142 11.98 -26.37 11.80
CA LEU A 142 13.13 -25.49 11.99
C LEU A 142 13.58 -24.85 10.67
N LEU A 143 13.73 -25.67 9.63
CA LEU A 143 14.16 -25.24 8.29
C LEU A 143 13.11 -24.34 7.63
N GLY A 144 11.84 -24.76 7.60
CA GLY A 144 10.77 -23.98 6.96
C GLY A 144 10.59 -22.59 7.58
N ILE A 145 10.72 -22.47 8.90
CA ILE A 145 10.70 -21.16 9.57
C ILE A 145 11.90 -20.29 9.15
N SER A 146 13.09 -20.87 9.08
CA SER A 146 14.31 -20.14 8.68
C SER A 146 14.24 -19.68 7.23
N GLU A 147 13.81 -20.56 6.33
CA GLU A 147 13.69 -20.28 4.89
C GLU A 147 12.63 -19.21 4.62
N MET A 148 11.43 -19.34 5.19
CA MET A 148 10.41 -18.29 5.05
C MET A 148 10.88 -16.96 5.59
N ARG A 149 11.63 -16.93 6.71
CA ARG A 149 12.19 -15.68 7.23
C ARG A 149 13.13 -15.01 6.23
N SER A 150 14.01 -15.79 5.59
CA SER A 150 14.90 -15.27 4.54
C SER A 150 14.10 -14.75 3.35
N LEU A 151 13.15 -15.55 2.84
CA LEU A 151 12.34 -15.20 1.69
C LEU A 151 11.51 -13.93 1.92
N PHE A 152 10.91 -13.78 3.10
CA PHE A 152 10.19 -12.57 3.45
C PHE A 152 11.10 -11.36 3.58
N GLN A 153 12.31 -11.52 4.13
CA GLN A 153 13.29 -10.45 4.18
C GLN A 153 13.66 -9.98 2.76
N ASP A 154 13.96 -10.91 1.86
CA ASP A 154 14.28 -10.62 0.47
C ASP A 154 13.09 -9.97 -0.26
N ALA A 155 11.87 -10.46 -0.04
CA ALA A 155 10.66 -9.88 -0.61
C ALA A 155 10.44 -8.43 -0.14
N MET A 156 10.68 -8.14 1.14
CA MET A 156 10.54 -6.78 1.69
C MET A 156 11.60 -5.82 1.13
N GLU A 157 12.79 -6.31 0.79
CA GLU A 157 13.82 -5.51 0.13
C GLU A 157 13.45 -5.24 -1.32
N GLN A 158 13.02 -6.26 -2.06
CA GLN A 158 12.55 -6.12 -3.44
C GLN A 158 11.35 -5.19 -3.58
N LEU A 159 10.43 -5.18 -2.60
CA LEU A 159 9.30 -4.24 -2.60
C LEU A 159 9.75 -2.78 -2.64
N ILE A 160 10.85 -2.42 -1.98
CA ILE A 160 11.37 -1.05 -2.01
C ILE A 160 11.78 -0.66 -3.43
N ASP A 161 12.45 -1.56 -4.15
CA ASP A 161 12.85 -1.30 -5.54
C ASP A 161 11.66 -1.30 -6.50
N LEU A 162 10.67 -2.17 -6.25
CA LEU A 162 9.39 -2.14 -6.97
C LEU A 162 8.69 -0.79 -6.79
N PHE A 163 8.70 -0.22 -5.58
CA PHE A 163 8.12 1.10 -5.32
C PHE A 163 8.84 2.21 -6.07
N LYS A 164 10.18 2.19 -6.11
CA LYS A 164 10.98 3.14 -6.89
C LYS A 164 10.65 3.09 -8.39
N GLN A 165 10.46 1.89 -8.94
CA GLN A 165 10.12 1.70 -10.36
C GLN A 165 8.71 2.19 -10.69
N ASN A 166 7.79 2.09 -9.73
CA ASN A 166 6.38 2.44 -9.90
C ASN A 166 6.02 3.82 -9.33
N LEU A 167 7.00 4.72 -9.12
CA LEU A 167 6.78 6.07 -8.57
C LEU A 167 5.81 6.95 -9.36
N LYS A 168 5.62 6.66 -10.65
CA LYS A 168 4.65 7.35 -11.51
C LYS A 168 3.21 6.91 -11.26
N ASN A 169 2.99 5.76 -10.61
CA ASN A 169 1.67 5.28 -10.25
C ASN A 169 1.12 6.14 -9.09
N PRO A 170 0.11 6.97 -9.35
CA PRO A 170 -0.41 7.92 -8.38
C PRO A 170 -1.22 7.24 -7.25
N TYR A 171 -1.63 5.98 -7.41
CA TYR A 171 -2.33 5.18 -6.41
C TYR A 171 -1.38 4.51 -5.43
N LEU A 172 -0.18 4.12 -5.89
CA LEU A 172 0.85 3.55 -5.03
C LEU A 172 1.28 4.53 -3.93
N VAL A 173 1.47 5.81 -4.28
CA VAL A 173 1.87 6.82 -3.28
C VAL A 173 0.77 7.01 -2.23
N ARG A 174 -0.51 7.02 -2.63
CA ARG A 174 -1.64 7.08 -1.69
C ARG A 174 -1.64 5.88 -0.76
N PHE A 175 -1.55 4.69 -1.34
CA PHE A 175 -1.51 3.43 -0.60
C PHE A 175 -0.39 3.41 0.46
N LEU A 176 0.83 3.79 0.09
CA LEU A 176 1.96 3.81 1.03
C LEU A 176 1.72 4.77 2.21
N LEU A 177 1.09 5.92 1.97
CA LEU A 177 0.78 6.90 3.01
C LEU A 177 -0.37 6.45 3.91
N GLU A 178 -1.41 5.86 3.34
CA GLU A 178 -2.57 5.30 4.07
C GLU A 178 -2.14 4.11 4.94
N HIS A 179 -1.20 3.29 4.45
CA HIS A 179 -0.66 2.12 5.15
C HIS A 179 0.68 2.37 5.85
N HIS A 180 1.01 3.63 6.18
CA HIS A 180 2.29 3.97 6.82
C HIS A 180 2.49 3.26 8.17
N SER A 181 1.44 3.04 8.95
CA SER A 181 1.52 2.26 10.21
C SER A 181 1.92 0.80 9.97
N LEU A 182 1.37 0.18 8.92
CA LEU A 182 1.69 -1.19 8.52
C LEU A 182 3.16 -1.29 8.07
N LEU A 183 3.63 -0.32 7.27
CA LEU A 183 5.05 -0.25 6.87
C LEU A 183 5.97 -0.12 8.08
N LYS A 184 5.62 0.70 9.08
CA LYS A 184 6.38 0.79 10.35
C LYS A 184 6.39 -0.51 11.14
N LYS A 185 5.28 -1.26 11.16
CA LYS A 185 5.21 -2.57 11.82
C LYS A 185 6.15 -3.56 11.13
N ILE A 186 6.15 -3.59 9.80
CA ILE A 186 6.89 -4.56 9.00
C ILE A 186 8.39 -4.28 8.99
N TYR A 187 8.79 -3.04 8.66
CA TYR A 187 10.20 -2.66 8.56
C TYR A 187 10.81 -2.24 9.90
N GLY A 188 10.01 -2.18 10.96
CA GLY A 188 10.42 -1.68 12.26
C GLY A 188 10.48 -0.15 12.34
N PRO A 189 10.68 0.41 13.55
CA PRO A 189 10.51 1.84 13.81
C PRO A 189 11.54 2.72 13.11
N GLN A 190 12.77 2.25 12.89
CA GLN A 190 13.82 3.03 12.24
C GLN A 190 13.67 3.00 10.71
N ARG A 191 13.73 1.80 10.10
CA ARG A 191 13.62 1.65 8.64
C ARG A 191 12.23 2.04 8.13
N GLY A 192 11.17 1.79 8.91
CA GLY A 192 9.82 2.25 8.59
C GLY A 192 9.65 3.78 8.59
N LYS A 193 10.42 4.53 9.39
CA LYS A 193 10.48 6.01 9.27
C LYS A 193 11.26 6.44 8.03
N ALA A 194 12.33 5.73 7.69
CA ALA A 194 13.20 6.02 6.57
C ALA A 194 12.63 5.59 5.20
N ILE A 195 11.55 4.79 5.16
CA ILE A 195 11.06 4.16 3.93
C ILE A 195 10.74 5.19 2.83
N PHE A 196 10.15 6.33 3.18
CA PHE A 196 9.87 7.38 2.21
C PHE A 196 11.14 8.04 1.70
N SER A 197 12.19 8.18 2.51
CA SER A 197 13.49 8.66 2.06
C SER A 197 14.25 7.65 1.20
N LEU A 198 13.93 6.36 1.30
CA LEU A 198 14.48 5.32 0.41
C LEU A 198 13.78 5.31 -0.95
N ILE A 199 12.54 5.79 -1.03
CA ILE A 199 11.70 5.72 -2.24
C ILE A 199 11.68 7.07 -2.98
N PHE A 200 11.66 8.19 -2.25
CA PHE A 200 11.51 9.55 -2.80
C PHE A 200 12.73 10.40 -2.48
N GLU A 201 13.20 11.17 -3.46
CA GLU A 201 14.38 12.04 -3.32
C GLU A 201 14.20 13.08 -2.20
N ARG A 202 13.01 13.71 -2.11
CA ARG A 202 12.68 14.64 -1.01
C ARG A 202 11.88 13.97 0.11
N GLY A 203 11.97 12.64 0.20
CA GLY A 203 11.37 11.83 1.24
C GLY A 203 9.86 12.03 1.40
N LEU A 204 9.41 12.10 2.65
CA LEU A 204 7.99 12.15 3.01
C LEU A 204 7.27 13.40 2.46
N GLN A 205 7.98 14.52 2.31
CA GLN A 205 7.41 15.75 1.74
C GLN A 205 6.93 15.52 0.31
N GLU A 206 7.76 14.88 -0.51
CA GLU A 206 7.42 14.59 -1.89
C GLU A 206 6.30 13.55 -2.00
N ALA A 207 6.28 12.54 -1.12
CA ALA A 207 5.17 11.61 -1.05
C ALA A 207 3.84 12.34 -0.81
N TYR A 208 3.81 13.28 0.15
CA TYR A 208 2.63 14.10 0.41
C TYR A 208 2.24 15.02 -0.76
N ASP A 209 3.21 15.66 -1.43
CA ASP A 209 2.94 16.47 -2.63
C ASP A 209 2.31 15.62 -3.75
N ARG A 210 2.92 14.47 -4.06
CA ARG A 210 2.43 13.54 -5.09
C ARG A 210 1.02 13.03 -4.76
N ALA A 211 0.76 12.65 -3.52
CA ALA A 211 -0.58 12.25 -3.08
C ALA A 211 -1.59 13.41 -3.19
N GLY A 212 -1.23 14.62 -2.75
CA GLY A 212 -2.08 15.80 -2.85
C GLY A 212 -2.46 16.12 -4.30
N ARG A 213 -1.49 16.04 -5.23
CA ARG A 213 -1.73 16.21 -6.68
C ARG A 213 -2.60 15.10 -7.24
N SER A 214 -2.37 13.87 -6.78
CA SER A 214 -3.16 12.72 -7.15
C SER A 214 -4.63 12.92 -6.79
N TYR A 215 -4.96 13.26 -5.52
CA TYR A 215 -6.35 13.54 -5.13
C TYR A 215 -6.94 14.78 -5.81
N LEU A 216 -6.11 15.79 -6.07
CA LEU A 216 -6.54 16.98 -6.81
C LEU A 216 -7.06 16.64 -8.20
N LEU A 217 -6.34 15.78 -8.92
CA LEU A 217 -6.74 15.30 -10.26
C LEU A 217 -8.03 14.47 -10.21
N SER A 218 -8.31 13.81 -9.08
CA SER A 218 -9.55 13.05 -8.85
C SER A 218 -10.70 13.90 -8.30
N GLY A 219 -10.51 15.19 -8.05
CA GLY A 219 -11.55 16.07 -7.49
C GLY A 219 -11.82 15.91 -5.98
N HIS A 220 -11.00 15.13 -5.26
CA HIS A 220 -11.10 14.99 -3.80
C HIS A 220 -10.36 16.13 -3.12
N TYR A 221 -10.97 17.32 -3.11
CA TYR A 221 -10.33 18.56 -2.68
C TYR A 221 -10.03 18.61 -1.18
N ASP A 222 -10.85 17.96 -0.35
CA ASP A 222 -10.62 17.75 1.07
C ASP A 222 -9.32 16.98 1.32
N LEU A 223 -9.17 15.79 0.73
CA LEU A 223 -7.97 14.96 0.84
C LEU A 223 -6.76 15.63 0.21
N SER A 224 -6.94 16.28 -0.94
CA SER A 224 -5.90 17.06 -1.60
C SER A 224 -5.34 18.15 -0.66
N SER A 225 -6.21 18.93 -0.04
CA SER A 225 -5.80 19.98 0.91
C SER A 225 -5.10 19.44 2.15
N HIS A 226 -5.55 18.29 2.67
CA HIS A 226 -4.93 17.59 3.80
C HIS A 226 -3.49 17.17 3.48
N TYR A 227 -3.27 16.52 2.33
CA TYR A 227 -1.95 16.07 1.94
C TYR A 227 -1.01 17.23 1.59
N PHE A 228 -1.47 18.25 0.87
CA PHE A 228 -0.67 19.44 0.64
C PHE A 228 -0.32 20.18 1.93
N SER A 229 -1.24 20.22 2.91
CA SER A 229 -0.95 20.82 4.22
C SER A 229 0.13 20.04 4.97
N LYS A 230 0.13 18.70 4.89
CA LYS A 230 1.21 17.88 5.45
C LYS A 230 2.54 18.11 4.74
N ALA A 231 2.54 18.22 3.41
CA ALA A 231 3.74 18.56 2.64
C ALA A 231 4.28 19.95 3.02
N LEU A 232 3.41 20.96 3.13
CA LEU A 232 3.76 22.32 3.50
C LEU A 232 4.28 22.43 4.94
N LYS A 233 3.84 21.57 5.87
CA LYS A 233 4.42 21.52 7.22
C LYS A 233 5.90 21.11 7.22
N LEU A 234 6.31 20.30 6.24
CA LEU A 234 7.70 19.86 6.09
C LEU A 234 8.56 20.86 5.33
N ASP A 235 7.96 21.68 4.46
CA ASP A 235 8.61 22.83 3.82
C ASP A 235 7.65 24.04 3.80
N PRO A 236 7.60 24.83 4.89
CA PRO A 236 6.68 25.98 5.01
C PRO A 236 6.94 27.10 4.00
N SER A 237 8.14 27.13 3.44
CA SER A 237 8.60 28.16 2.51
C SER A 237 8.11 27.92 1.09
N HIS A 238 7.62 26.73 0.77
CA HIS A 238 7.27 26.33 -0.60
C HIS A 238 6.01 27.05 -1.12
N PRO A 239 6.14 28.02 -2.05
CA PRO A 239 5.02 28.85 -2.47
C PRO A 239 3.99 28.07 -3.29
N GLU A 240 4.41 27.08 -4.09
CA GLU A 240 3.50 26.23 -4.86
C GLU A 240 2.63 25.33 -3.97
N LEU A 241 3.18 24.73 -2.90
CA LEU A 241 2.37 23.93 -1.97
C LEU A 241 1.34 24.80 -1.26
N ARG A 242 1.72 26.01 -0.83
CA ARG A 242 0.79 26.96 -0.22
C ARG A 242 -0.32 27.36 -1.18
N PHE A 243 0.02 27.57 -2.46
CA PHE A 243 -0.97 27.80 -3.51
C PHE A 243 -1.94 26.63 -3.63
N LEU A 244 -1.42 25.41 -3.69
CA LEU A 244 -2.22 24.18 -3.82
C LEU A 244 -3.13 23.94 -2.61
N VAL A 245 -2.67 24.26 -1.39
CA VAL A 245 -3.51 24.23 -0.18
C VAL A 245 -4.69 25.18 -0.33
N TYR A 246 -4.45 26.46 -0.65
CA TYR A 246 -5.55 27.42 -0.81
C TYR A 246 -6.48 27.07 -1.98
N PHE A 247 -5.92 26.56 -3.07
CA PHE A 247 -6.69 26.11 -4.23
C PHE A 247 -7.66 25.00 -3.80
N SER A 248 -7.14 23.92 -3.22
CA SER A 248 -7.93 22.77 -2.80
C SER A 248 -8.93 23.14 -1.70
N LEU A 249 -8.55 23.94 -0.70
CA LEU A 249 -9.49 24.41 0.32
C LEU A 249 -10.62 25.25 -0.27
N GLY A 250 -10.33 26.12 -1.24
CA GLY A 250 -11.34 26.97 -1.87
C GLY A 250 -12.28 26.20 -2.78
N MET A 251 -11.76 25.22 -3.53
CA MET A 251 -12.59 24.28 -4.30
C MET A 251 -13.49 23.44 -3.39
N ASN A 252 -12.95 22.92 -2.27
CA ASN A 252 -13.75 22.20 -1.28
C ASN A 252 -14.86 23.09 -0.69
N ALA A 253 -14.53 24.32 -0.30
CA ALA A 253 -15.52 25.27 0.21
C ALA A 253 -16.61 25.60 -0.83
N TYR A 254 -16.22 25.73 -2.10
CA TYR A 254 -17.14 25.99 -3.20
C TYR A 254 -18.15 24.86 -3.39
N TYR A 255 -17.68 23.60 -3.45
CA TYR A 255 -18.57 22.44 -3.57
C TYR A 255 -19.45 22.19 -2.34
N ASN A 256 -19.15 22.83 -1.21
CA ASN A 256 -19.98 22.85 -0.01
C ASN A 256 -20.83 24.13 0.11
N ASN A 257 -20.94 24.94 -0.96
CA ASN A 257 -21.69 26.20 -1.02
C ASN A 257 -21.25 27.26 0.01
N ILE A 258 -20.01 27.20 0.50
CA ILE A 258 -19.44 28.14 1.47
C ILE A 258 -18.70 29.28 0.74
N TYR A 259 -19.42 30.06 -0.07
CA TYR A 259 -18.83 31.01 -1.02
C TYR A 259 -17.96 32.09 -0.39
N VAL A 260 -18.34 32.63 0.77
CA VAL A 260 -17.52 33.63 1.49
C VAL A 260 -16.12 33.08 1.79
N LYS A 261 -16.04 31.81 2.21
CA LYS A 261 -14.79 31.12 2.50
C LYS A 261 -13.99 30.87 1.22
N THR A 262 -14.64 30.46 0.12
CA THR A 262 -14.00 30.31 -1.19
C THR A 262 -13.31 31.60 -1.63
N LEU A 263 -14.04 32.72 -1.64
CA LEU A 263 -13.51 34.02 -2.07
C LEU A 263 -12.36 34.48 -1.17
N SER A 264 -12.46 34.28 0.14
CA SER A 264 -11.39 34.63 1.09
C SER A 264 -10.12 33.81 0.83
N LEU A 265 -10.23 32.50 0.61
CA LEU A 265 -9.09 31.62 0.34
C LEU A 265 -8.41 31.99 -0.97
N TRP A 266 -9.19 32.31 -1.99
CA TRP A 266 -8.65 32.63 -3.31
C TRP A 266 -8.05 34.03 -3.40
N ARG A 267 -8.52 34.98 -2.59
CA ARG A 267 -7.82 36.25 -2.41
C ARG A 267 -6.41 36.05 -1.84
N ASN A 268 -6.24 35.14 -0.88
CA ASN A 268 -4.91 34.82 -0.33
C ASN A 268 -4.04 34.05 -1.35
N LEU A 269 -4.67 33.23 -2.21
CA LEU A 269 -3.98 32.49 -3.26
C LEU A 269 -3.37 33.42 -4.32
N ILE A 270 -4.10 34.43 -4.78
CA ILE A 270 -3.63 35.32 -5.85
C ILE A 270 -2.42 36.17 -5.44
N SER A 271 -2.31 36.51 -4.14
CA SER A 271 -1.18 37.27 -3.59
C SER A 271 0.13 36.45 -3.50
N LEU A 272 0.07 35.13 -3.69
CA LEU A 272 1.27 34.30 -3.63
C LEU A 272 2.18 34.50 -4.85
N LYS A 273 3.48 34.65 -4.59
CA LYS A 273 4.54 34.70 -5.61
C LYS A 273 4.86 33.27 -6.06
N VAL A 274 4.29 32.85 -7.18
CA VAL A 274 4.47 31.52 -7.77
C VAL A 274 4.78 31.66 -9.27
N LYS A 275 5.55 30.73 -9.84
CA LYS A 275 5.95 30.74 -11.26
C LYS A 275 4.72 30.88 -12.19
N LYS A 276 4.82 31.73 -13.22
CA LYS A 276 3.71 32.01 -14.18
C LYS A 276 3.18 30.72 -14.83
N ASN A 277 4.08 29.84 -15.27
CA ASN A 277 3.73 28.56 -15.91
C ASN A 277 2.97 27.60 -14.97
N PHE A 278 3.23 27.68 -13.67
CA PHE A 278 2.51 26.90 -12.67
C PHE A 278 1.07 27.43 -12.51
N LYS A 279 0.92 28.75 -12.30
CA LYS A 279 -0.38 29.42 -12.16
C LYS A 279 -1.29 29.17 -13.37
N LYS A 280 -0.73 29.18 -14.59
CA LYS A 280 -1.46 28.95 -15.85
C LYS A 280 -2.32 27.70 -15.86
N ARG A 281 -1.93 26.65 -15.12
CA ARG A 281 -2.69 25.39 -15.02
C ARG A 281 -4.02 25.52 -14.27
N TYR A 282 -4.15 26.55 -13.43
CA TYR A 282 -5.28 26.70 -12.49
C TYR A 282 -6.13 27.96 -12.75
N VAL A 283 -5.56 28.97 -13.42
CA VAL A 283 -6.25 30.27 -13.64
C VAL A 283 -7.62 30.10 -14.29
N LYS A 284 -7.72 29.29 -15.35
CA LYS A 284 -9.01 29.09 -16.05
C LYS A 284 -10.09 28.56 -15.10
N GLN A 285 -9.77 27.51 -14.34
CA GLN A 285 -10.72 26.91 -13.40
C GLN A 285 -11.09 27.87 -12.26
N LEU A 286 -10.12 28.61 -11.72
CA LEU A 286 -10.37 29.62 -10.70
C LEU A 286 -11.29 30.74 -11.20
N GLU A 287 -11.07 31.23 -12.42
CA GLU A 287 -11.90 32.25 -13.05
C GLU A 287 -13.33 31.75 -13.26
N GLU A 288 -13.49 30.58 -13.86
CA GLU A 288 -14.79 29.96 -14.14
C GLU A 288 -15.62 29.80 -12.86
N VAL A 289 -15.01 29.29 -11.80
CA VAL A 289 -15.71 29.13 -10.52
C VAL A 289 -16.03 30.47 -9.88
N CYS A 290 -15.14 31.47 -9.94
CA CYS A 290 -15.47 32.81 -9.42
C CYS A 290 -16.67 33.43 -10.14
N ARG A 291 -16.75 33.28 -11.48
CA ARG A 291 -17.89 33.76 -12.27
C ARG A 291 -19.18 33.01 -11.89
N LYS A 292 -19.10 31.70 -11.70
CA LYS A 292 -20.25 30.90 -11.28
C LYS A 292 -20.75 31.29 -9.88
N VAL A 293 -19.84 31.45 -8.92
CA VAL A 293 -20.16 31.98 -7.58
C VAL A 293 -20.79 33.37 -7.67
N ALA A 294 -20.33 34.24 -8.57
CA ALA A 294 -20.92 35.55 -8.77
C ALA A 294 -22.38 35.46 -9.26
N SER A 295 -22.68 34.57 -10.21
CA SER A 295 -24.05 34.33 -10.71
C SER A 295 -24.97 33.83 -9.59
N GLU A 296 -24.56 32.77 -8.89
CA GLU A 296 -25.34 32.14 -7.82
C GLU A 296 -25.63 33.13 -6.69
N LEU A 297 -24.64 33.92 -6.26
CA LEU A 297 -24.84 34.96 -5.26
C LEU A 297 -25.75 36.09 -5.72
N ASN A 298 -25.77 36.41 -7.02
CA ASN A 298 -26.65 37.43 -7.58
C ASN A 298 -28.11 36.97 -7.59
N GLU A 299 -28.34 35.71 -7.94
CA GLU A 299 -29.65 35.05 -7.89
C GLU A 299 -30.19 34.99 -6.46
N GLU A 300 -29.32 34.80 -5.46
CA GLU A 300 -29.65 34.87 -4.03
C GLU A 300 -29.84 36.30 -3.49
N GLY A 301 -29.76 37.35 -4.32
CA GLY A 301 -29.90 38.75 -3.89
C GLY A 301 -28.69 39.31 -3.13
N LYS A 302 -27.58 38.57 -3.06
CA LYS A 302 -26.33 38.98 -2.36
C LYS A 302 -25.41 39.79 -3.29
N HIS A 303 -25.93 40.86 -3.88
CA HIS A 303 -25.27 41.65 -4.93
C HIS A 303 -23.84 42.11 -4.58
N HIS A 304 -23.60 42.56 -3.35
CA HIS A 304 -22.26 42.98 -2.91
C HIS A 304 -21.23 41.83 -2.90
N LEU A 305 -21.65 40.61 -2.53
CA LEU A 305 -20.76 39.44 -2.58
C LEU A 305 -20.56 38.97 -4.03
N SER A 306 -21.60 39.07 -4.87
CA SER A 306 -21.50 38.81 -6.31
C SER A 306 -20.48 39.74 -6.99
N GLN A 307 -20.52 41.05 -6.73
CA GLN A 307 -19.53 42.01 -7.24
C GLN A 307 -18.11 41.68 -6.77
N LYS A 308 -17.93 41.24 -5.53
CA LYS A 308 -16.62 40.78 -5.02
C LYS A 308 -16.10 39.56 -5.78
N ALA A 309 -16.98 38.60 -6.08
CA ALA A 309 -16.62 37.42 -6.84
C ALA A 309 -16.25 37.77 -8.29
N GLN A 310 -16.99 38.68 -8.93
CA GLN A 310 -16.68 39.17 -10.28
C GLN A 310 -15.34 39.91 -10.33
N SER A 311 -15.09 40.82 -9.38
CA SER A 311 -13.80 41.52 -9.27
C SER A 311 -12.64 40.54 -9.09
N LEU A 312 -12.83 39.48 -8.30
CA LEU A 312 -11.82 38.45 -8.10
C LEU A 312 -11.56 37.65 -9.38
N ALA A 313 -12.61 37.28 -10.14
CA ALA A 313 -12.47 36.64 -11.45
C ALA A 313 -11.61 37.48 -12.40
N ASP A 314 -11.87 38.79 -12.47
CA ASP A 314 -11.13 39.70 -13.35
C ASP A 314 -9.66 39.86 -12.93
N GLN A 315 -9.38 39.87 -11.62
CA GLN A 315 -8.00 39.84 -11.11
C GLN A 315 -7.29 38.54 -11.49
N ILE A 316 -7.97 37.40 -11.38
CA ILE A 316 -7.42 36.08 -11.72
C ILE A 316 -7.11 35.98 -13.20
N LYS A 317 -7.99 36.48 -14.07
CA LYS A 317 -7.77 36.55 -15.52
C LYS A 317 -6.49 37.33 -15.87
N LYS A 318 -6.24 38.44 -15.16
CA LYS A 318 -5.06 39.28 -15.35
C LYS A 318 -3.75 38.65 -14.86
N MET A 319 -3.78 37.57 -14.08
CA MET A 319 -2.56 36.90 -13.58
C MET A 319 -1.68 36.28 -14.69
N LEU A 320 -2.21 36.13 -15.90
CA LEU A 320 -1.50 35.56 -17.05
C LEU A 320 -1.08 36.58 -18.11
N GLY A 321 -1.57 37.82 -18.04
CA GLY A 321 -1.02 38.95 -18.82
C GLY A 321 0.44 39.15 -18.45
#